data_AF-A0A7C4TUA4-F1
#
_entry.id   AF-A0A7C4TUA4-F1
#
_cell.length_a   1.000
_cell.length_b   1.000
_cell.length_c   1.000
_cell.angle_alpha   90.00
_cell.angle_beta   90.00
_cell.angle_gamma   90.00
#
_symmetry.space_group_name_H-M   'P 1'
#
loop_
_entity.id
_entity.type
_entity.pdbx_description
1 polymer ?
#
loop_
_entity_poly.entity_id
_entity_poly.type
_entity_poly.pdbx_seq_one_letter_code
_entity_poly.pdbx_strand_id
1 'polypeptide(L)'
;MKEAEIEQGILIASGRYTNAAKQTAKKKRIELLPKTFPVFDIFEHVLVPKHEILTPEEREKVLAQYRVKPYQLPQIKASDPAAKAIGAKPGDIIRITRKSQTAGEHTAYRYVVE
;
A
#
# COMPACT_ATOMS: atom_id res chain seq x y z
N MET A 1 -14.01 14.16 12.70
CA MET A 1 -14.60 13.62 11.46
C MET A 1 -15.81 14.45 11.04
N LYS A 2 -16.99 14.31 11.68
CA LYS A 2 -18.19 15.07 11.25
C LYS A 2 -18.14 16.57 11.54
N GLU A 3 -17.67 16.97 12.72
CA GLU A 3 -17.54 18.40 13.08
C GLU A 3 -16.40 19.12 12.35
N ALA A 4 -15.42 18.37 11.85
CA ALA A 4 -14.24 18.91 11.17
C ALA A 4 -14.23 18.60 9.66
N GLU A 5 -15.31 18.01 9.13
CA GLU A 5 -15.45 17.58 7.73
C GLU A 5 -14.26 16.76 7.17
N ILE A 6 -13.70 15.87 8.01
CA ILE A 6 -12.56 15.02 7.64
C ILE A 6 -13.05 13.65 7.15
N GLU A 7 -12.59 13.21 5.98
CA GLU A 7 -12.99 11.94 5.34
C GLU A 7 -12.20 10.71 5.80
N GLN A 8 -10.92 10.88 6.14
CA GLN A 8 -10.02 9.82 6.62
C GLN A 8 -9.12 10.33 7.74
N GLY A 9 -8.78 9.46 8.68
CA GLY A 9 -7.87 9.79 9.77
C GLY A 9 -6.92 8.64 10.08
N ILE A 10 -5.75 8.99 10.62
CA ILE A 10 -4.77 8.03 11.13
C ILE A 10 -4.73 8.16 12.64
N LEU A 11 -4.78 7.04 13.35
CA LEU A 11 -4.69 7.01 14.81
C LEU A 11 -3.54 6.12 15.25
N ILE A 12 -2.64 6.70 16.04
CA ILE A 12 -1.44 6.05 16.58
C ILE A 12 -1.65 5.86 18.07
N ALA A 13 -1.50 4.63 18.57
CA ALA A 13 -1.60 4.33 20.00
C ALA A 13 -0.34 3.63 20.50
N SER A 14 0.01 3.88 21.76
CA SER A 14 1.15 3.25 22.43
C SER A 14 0.91 1.78 22.81
N GLY A 15 -0.37 1.38 22.92
CA GLY A 15 -0.81 0.05 23.33
C GLY A 15 -1.57 -0.71 22.24
N ARG A 16 -2.08 -1.90 22.59
CA ARG A 16 -2.92 -2.69 21.68
C ARG A 16 -4.31 -2.07 21.56
N TYR A 17 -4.84 -2.02 20.34
CA TYR A 17 -6.24 -1.68 20.11
C TYR A 17 -7.18 -2.79 20.57
N THR A 18 -8.22 -2.42 21.30
CA THR A 18 -9.32 -3.34 21.64
C THR A 18 -10.10 -3.72 20.37
N ASN A 19 -10.78 -4.87 20.37
CA ASN A 19 -11.58 -5.30 19.23
C ASN A 19 -12.72 -4.32 18.91
N ALA A 20 -13.33 -3.71 19.93
CA ALA A 20 -14.33 -2.66 19.76
C ALA A 20 -13.76 -1.42 19.06
N ALA A 21 -12.53 -1.01 19.42
CA ALA A 21 -11.84 0.10 18.76
C ALA A 21 -11.55 -0.22 17.29
N LYS A 22 -11.05 -1.43 16.99
CA LYS A 22 -10.78 -1.88 15.61
C LYS A 22 -12.03 -1.83 14.73
N GLN A 23 -13.16 -2.33 15.23
CA GLN A 23 -14.43 -2.32 14.48
C GLN A 23 -14.94 -0.90 14.24
N THR A 24 -14.89 -0.05 15.27
CA THR A 24 -15.31 1.36 15.17
C THR A 24 -14.44 2.14 14.20
N ALA A 25 -13.13 1.92 14.24
CA ALA A 25 -12.17 2.57 13.35
C ALA A 25 -12.45 2.22 11.89
N LYS A 26 -12.68 0.94 11.58
CA LYS A 26 -13.07 0.49 10.22
C LYS A 26 -14.34 1.18 9.73
N LYS A 27 -15.38 1.28 10.57
CA LYS A 27 -16.64 1.97 10.22
C LYS A 27 -16.45 3.47 9.96
N LYS A 28 -15.56 4.11 10.71
CA LYS A 28 -15.29 5.54 10.62
C LYS A 28 -14.16 5.88 9.64
N ARG A 29 -13.65 4.93 8.85
CA ARG A 29 -12.50 5.13 7.93
C ARG A 29 -11.25 5.69 8.64
N ILE A 30 -11.02 5.24 9.87
CA ILE A 30 -9.82 5.56 10.65
C ILE A 30 -8.84 4.40 10.50
N GLU A 31 -7.64 4.69 10.02
CA GLU A 31 -6.56 3.73 9.96
C GLU A 31 -5.81 3.68 11.29
N LEU A 32 -5.62 2.46 11.80
CA LEU A 32 -4.94 2.22 13.06
C LEU A 32 -3.50 1.79 12.77
N LEU A 33 -2.54 2.62 13.16
CA LEU A 33 -1.12 2.28 13.03
C LEU A 33 -0.66 1.52 14.27
N PRO A 34 -0.31 0.22 14.15
CA PRO A 34 0.19 -0.55 15.28
C PRO A 34 1.59 -0.07 15.67
N LYS A 35 1.97 -0.26 16.94
CA LYS A 35 3.33 0.01 17.43
C LYS A 35 4.43 -0.76 16.66
N THR A 36 4.08 -1.86 16.00
CA THR A 36 4.99 -2.62 15.15
C THR A 36 5.31 -1.92 13.83
N PHE A 37 4.58 -0.87 13.47
CA PHE A 37 4.88 -0.09 12.28
C PHE A 37 6.18 0.70 12.49
N PRO A 38 7.07 0.78 11.48
CA PRO A 38 8.35 1.47 11.62
C PRO A 38 8.17 2.94 12.03
N VAL A 39 9.01 3.41 12.94
CA VAL A 39 9.07 4.82 13.39
C VAL A 39 9.92 5.70 12.49
N PHE A 40 10.57 5.11 11.49
CA PHE A 40 11.43 5.77 10.50
C PHE A 40 10.83 5.58 9.10
N ASP A 41 11.29 6.39 8.14
CA ASP A 41 10.85 6.25 6.76
C ASP A 41 11.47 4.99 6.13
N ILE A 42 10.62 4.02 5.79
CA ILE A 42 11.04 2.77 5.17
C ILE A 42 11.59 2.97 3.76
N PHE A 43 11.21 4.04 3.06
CA PHE A 43 11.63 4.29 1.68
C PHE A 43 13.05 4.86 1.58
N GLU A 44 13.65 5.30 2.69
CA GLU A 44 15.06 5.69 2.74
C GLU A 44 16.01 4.48 2.72
N HIS A 45 15.50 3.29 3.05
CA HIS A 45 16.31 2.09 3.13
C HIS A 45 16.72 1.60 1.73
N VAL A 46 18.00 1.34 1.51
CA VAL A 46 18.57 0.94 0.19
C VAL A 46 17.91 -0.28 -0.45
N LEU A 47 17.41 -1.21 0.37
CA LEU A 47 16.71 -2.42 -0.09
C LEU A 47 15.22 -2.22 -0.38
N VAL A 48 14.65 -1.05 -0.05
CA VAL A 48 13.24 -0.73 -0.30
C VAL A 48 13.16 0.16 -1.53
N PRO A 49 12.80 -0.39 -2.70
CA PRO A 49 12.65 0.41 -3.92
C PRO A 49 11.44 1.34 -3.85
N LYS A 50 11.31 2.23 -4.83
CA LYS A 50 10.16 3.14 -4.94
C LYS A 50 8.90 2.34 -5.27
N HIS A 51 7.84 2.54 -4.49
CA HIS A 51 6.52 1.94 -4.71
C HIS A 51 5.50 3.04 -5.03
N GLU A 52 4.74 2.89 -6.10
CA GLU A 52 3.74 3.86 -6.55
C GLU A 52 2.44 3.13 -6.90
N ILE A 53 1.29 3.65 -6.48
CA ILE A 53 -0.03 3.11 -6.85
C ILE A 53 -0.34 3.58 -8.27
N LEU A 54 -0.72 2.64 -9.14
CA LEU A 54 -1.16 2.96 -10.50
C LEU A 54 -2.53 3.66 -10.48
N THR A 55 -2.67 4.65 -11.35
CA THR A 55 -3.99 5.22 -11.66
C THR A 55 -4.86 4.21 -12.44
N PRO A 56 -6.19 4.38 -12.48
CA PRO A 56 -7.08 3.48 -13.22
C PRO A 56 -6.72 3.35 -14.71
N GLU A 57 -6.30 4.45 -15.34
CA GLU A 57 -5.89 4.46 -16.75
C GLU A 57 -4.58 3.69 -16.97
N GLU A 58 -3.59 3.88 -16.10
CA GLU A 58 -2.32 3.17 -16.19
C GLU A 58 -2.49 1.68 -15.91
N ARG A 59 -3.36 1.34 -14.95
CA ARG A 59 -3.73 -0.05 -14.65
C ARG A 59 -4.23 -0.76 -15.89
N GLU A 60 -5.17 -0.15 -16.62
CA GLU A 60 -5.73 -0.73 -17.83
C GLU A 60 -4.69 -0.87 -18.95
N LYS A 61 -3.84 0.16 -19.12
CA LYS A 61 -2.72 0.11 -20.07
C LYS A 61 -1.76 -1.04 -19.78
N VAL A 62 -1.36 -1.22 -18.53
CA VAL A 62 -0.44 -2.30 -18.11
C VAL A 62 -1.07 -3.68 -18.35
N LEU A 63 -2.33 -3.87 -17.93
CA LEU A 63 -3.03 -5.15 -18.13
C LEU A 63 -3.21 -5.47 -19.62
N ALA A 64 -3.52 -4.48 -20.44
CA ALA A 64 -3.65 -4.64 -21.89
C ALA A 64 -2.30 -4.93 -22.57
N GLN A 65 -1.23 -4.23 -22.17
CA GLN A 65 0.11 -4.40 -22.72
C GLN A 65 0.64 -5.82 -22.48
N TYR A 66 0.51 -6.32 -21.25
CA TYR A 66 0.96 -7.68 -20.90
C TYR A 66 -0.08 -8.77 -21.21
N ARG A 67 -1.31 -8.39 -21.58
CA ARG A 67 -2.44 -9.30 -21.84
C ARG A 67 -2.69 -10.25 -20.67
N VAL A 68 -2.62 -9.72 -19.46
CA VAL A 68 -2.82 -10.46 -18.20
C VAL A 68 -4.01 -9.91 -17.43
N LYS A 69 -4.61 -10.76 -16.61
CA LYS A 69 -5.59 -10.36 -15.60
C LYS A 69 -4.87 -9.98 -14.30
N PRO A 70 -5.47 -9.13 -13.43
CA PRO A 70 -4.81 -8.63 -12.22
C PRO A 70 -4.23 -9.74 -11.33
N TYR A 71 -4.96 -10.84 -11.13
CA TYR A 71 -4.54 -11.97 -10.29
C TYR A 71 -3.34 -12.76 -10.85
N GLN A 72 -2.99 -12.58 -12.12
CA GLN A 72 -1.83 -13.23 -12.76
C GLN A 72 -0.54 -12.44 -12.54
N LEU A 73 -0.63 -11.20 -12.05
CA LEU A 73 0.54 -10.45 -11.64
C LEU A 73 1.11 -11.00 -10.32
N PRO A 74 2.42 -10.86 -10.07
CA PRO A 74 3.02 -11.16 -8.78
C PRO A 74 2.27 -10.44 -7.66
N GLN A 75 1.99 -11.13 -6.56
CA GLN A 75 1.14 -10.60 -5.50
C GLN A 75 1.96 -9.94 -4.38
N ILE A 76 1.35 -8.97 -3.71
CA ILE A 76 1.85 -8.34 -2.48
C ILE A 76 0.70 -8.23 -1.49
N LYS A 77 0.97 -8.49 -0.21
CA LYS A 77 -0.07 -8.42 0.83
C LYS A 77 -0.35 -6.98 1.20
N ALA A 78 -1.61 -6.64 1.48
CA ALA A 78 -2.01 -5.35 2.04
C ALA A 78 -1.44 -5.13 3.45
N SER A 79 -1.00 -6.20 4.12
CA SER A 79 -0.27 -6.14 5.39
C SER A 79 1.22 -5.77 5.25
N ASP A 80 1.76 -5.73 4.04
CA ASP A 80 3.15 -5.35 3.78
C ASP A 80 3.41 -3.89 4.21
N PRO A 81 4.53 -3.59 4.90
CA PRO A 81 4.84 -2.23 5.34
C PRO A 81 4.89 -1.20 4.21
N ALA A 82 5.43 -1.55 3.04
CA ALA A 82 5.52 -0.65 1.89
C ALA A 82 4.14 -0.39 1.28
N ALA A 83 3.32 -1.43 1.15
CA ALA A 83 1.94 -1.30 0.66
C ALA A 83 1.08 -0.45 1.62
N LYS A 84 1.23 -0.63 2.94
CA LYS A 84 0.52 0.16 3.94
C LYS A 84 1.01 1.61 3.96
N ALA A 85 2.31 1.86 3.84
CA ALA A 85 2.87 3.22 3.86
C ALA A 85 2.37 4.07 2.69
N ILE A 86 2.19 3.49 1.50
CA ILE A 86 1.61 4.20 0.35
C ILE A 86 0.07 4.23 0.36
N GLY A 87 -0.58 3.59 1.34
CA GLY A 87 -2.05 3.52 1.44
C GLY A 87 -2.72 2.61 0.41
N ALA A 88 -2.01 1.61 -0.12
CA ALA A 88 -2.55 0.70 -1.12
C ALA A 88 -3.60 -0.24 -0.51
N LYS A 89 -4.67 -0.49 -1.28
CA LYS A 89 -5.80 -1.34 -0.90
C LYS A 89 -5.81 -2.63 -1.71
N PRO A 90 -6.41 -3.72 -1.20
CA PRO A 90 -6.65 -4.91 -2.00
C PRO A 90 -7.36 -4.55 -3.31
N GLY A 91 -6.83 -5.02 -4.43
CA GLY A 91 -7.31 -4.66 -5.76
C GLY A 91 -6.44 -3.64 -6.52
N ASP A 92 -5.56 -2.91 -5.81
CA ASP A 92 -4.65 -1.97 -6.44
C ASP A 92 -3.47 -2.70 -7.11
N ILE A 93 -2.86 -2.03 -8.10
CA ILE A 93 -1.61 -2.47 -8.72
C ILE A 93 -0.53 -1.46 -8.35
N ILE A 94 0.56 -1.97 -7.79
CA ILE A 94 1.72 -1.18 -7.40
C ILE A 94 2.81 -1.33 -8.45
N ARG A 95 3.34 -0.20 -8.90
CA ARG A 95 4.56 -0.10 -9.69
C ARG A 95 5.77 -0.02 -8.75
N ILE A 96 6.74 -0.89 -8.98
CA ILE A 96 7.97 -0.96 -8.21
C ILE A 96 9.14 -0.66 -9.14
N THR A 97 9.80 0.47 -8.91
CA THR A 97 10.96 0.89 -9.69
C THR A 97 12.22 0.68 -8.85
N ARG A 98 13.09 -0.23 -9.29
CA ARG A 98 14.36 -0.54 -8.60
C ARG A 98 15.56 -0.33 -9.52
N LYS A 99 16.71 -0.02 -8.93
CA LYS A 99 17.99 -0.07 -9.64
C LYS A 99 18.35 -1.53 -9.93
N SER A 100 18.72 -1.81 -11.17
CA SER A 100 19.15 -3.12 -11.65
C SER A 100 20.59 -3.04 -12.11
N GLN A 101 21.42 -4.00 -11.72
CA GLN A 101 22.83 -4.05 -12.14
C GLN A 101 22.97 -4.25 -13.66
N THR A 102 22.03 -4.95 -14.29
CA THR A 102 22.07 -5.26 -15.72
C THR A 102 21.36 -4.22 -16.58
N ALA A 103 20.22 -3.71 -16.12
CA ALA A 103 19.32 -2.87 -16.92
C ALA A 103 19.34 -1.39 -16.50
N GLY A 104 20.12 -1.01 -15.49
CA GLY A 104 20.09 0.32 -14.87
C GLY A 104 18.86 0.50 -13.99
N GLU A 105 17.68 0.53 -14.61
CA GLU A 105 16.38 0.59 -13.91
C GLU A 105 15.48 -0.56 -14.36
N HIS A 106 14.75 -1.14 -13.40
CA HIS A 106 13.80 -2.21 -13.67
C HIS A 106 12.48 -1.92 -12.98
N THR A 107 11.41 -1.93 -13.78
CA THR A 107 10.04 -1.73 -13.31
C THR A 107 9.31 -3.06 -13.21
N ALA A 108 8.72 -3.34 -12.05
CA ALA A 108 7.87 -4.50 -11.82
C ALA A 108 6.48 -4.06 -11.36
N TYR A 109 5.45 -4.82 -11.70
CA TYR A 109 4.07 -4.57 -11.27
C TYR A 109 3.62 -5.68 -10.33
N ARG A 110 3.00 -5.29 -9.20
CA ARG A 110 2.45 -6.24 -8.23
C ARG A 110 0.99 -5.95 -7.91
N TYR A 111 0.19 -7.00 -7.75
CA TYR A 111 -1.22 -6.91 -7.38
C TYR A 111 -1.40 -7.05 -5.88
N VAL A 112 -2.14 -6.12 -5.27
CA VAL A 112 -2.38 -6.10 -3.82
C VAL A 112 -3.50 -7.07 -3.46
N VAL A 113 -3.19 -8.02 -2.59
CA VAL A 113 -4.11 -9.02 -2.03
C VAL A 113 -4.24 -8.86 -0.51
N GLU A 114 -5.29 -9.42 0.09
CA GLU A 114 -5.52 -9.37 1.54
C GLU A 114 -4.51 -10.22 2.33
#